data_AF-A0A417T680-F1
#
_entry.id   AF-A0A417T680-F1
#
_cell.length_a   1.000
_cell.length_b   1.000
_cell.length_c   1.000
_cell.angle_alpha   90.00
_cell.angle_beta   90.00
_cell.angle_gamma   90.00
#
_symmetry.space_group_name_H-M   'P 1'
#
loop_
_entity.id
_entity.type
_entity.pdbx_description
1 polymer ?
#
loop_
_entity_poly.entity_id
_entity_poly.type
_entity_poly.pdbx_seq_one_letter_code
_entity_poly.pdbx_strand_id
1 'polypeptide(L)'
;MGETEKEGRKKKSIIPTVVILVVLVAVIAIGVFVWLNVKHVDANAQKVADRFMTAIEDKDVNALIDVYDPEVISYTKQLNDYSDDNIKGFYKELVIDTIYSKWKSAGKIKSISHSVRGVRMYDDEQLRESRQTFEKEMGYSFDKCGEVLMDVTVTGSKKTLNQQMVVYIYKYEGEWYYYYYEIR
;
A
#
# COMPACT_ATOMS: atom_id res chain seq x y z
N MET A 1 0.96 -6.74 -59.48
CA MET A 1 1.40 -8.00 -58.87
C MET A 1 2.72 -7.69 -58.19
N GLY A 2 2.91 -7.78 -56.88
CA GLY A 2 2.08 -8.20 -55.77
C GLY A 2 2.83 -7.88 -54.47
N GLU A 3 2.05 -7.79 -53.38
CA GLU A 3 2.42 -8.14 -52.00
C GLU A 3 3.41 -7.21 -51.27
N THR A 4 2.92 -6.27 -50.46
CA THR A 4 2.67 -6.41 -49.00
C THR A 4 3.91 -6.76 -48.19
N GLU A 5 4.38 -5.82 -47.37
CA GLU A 5 4.37 -6.02 -45.92
C GLU A 5 4.53 -4.70 -45.17
N LYS A 6 3.49 -4.35 -44.41
CA LYS A 6 3.57 -3.40 -43.32
C LYS A 6 4.36 -4.09 -42.21
N GLU A 7 5.65 -3.79 -42.09
CA GLU A 7 6.43 -4.31 -40.97
C GLU A 7 6.01 -3.56 -39.70
N GLY A 8 5.08 -4.17 -38.98
CA GLY A 8 4.66 -3.75 -37.65
C GLY A 8 5.84 -3.76 -36.70
N ARG A 9 6.28 -2.58 -36.26
CA ARG A 9 7.09 -2.48 -35.04
C ARG A 9 6.20 -2.78 -33.84
N LYS A 10 6.19 -4.07 -33.51
CA LYS A 10 6.07 -4.68 -32.18
C LYS A 10 5.42 -3.74 -31.15
N LYS A 11 4.11 -3.95 -30.92
CA LYS A 11 3.53 -3.75 -29.59
C LYS A 11 4.45 -4.47 -28.60
N LYS A 12 5.29 -3.72 -27.89
CA LYS A 12 6.02 -4.24 -26.74
C LYS A 12 4.95 -4.54 -25.69
N SER A 13 4.57 -5.81 -25.64
CA SER A 13 3.81 -6.37 -24.55
C SER A 13 4.54 -6.10 -23.23
N ILE A 14 3.80 -5.60 -22.21
CA ILE A 14 3.73 -6.22 -20.87
C ILE A 14 5.11 -6.35 -20.17
N ILE A 15 5.57 -5.61 -19.15
CA ILE A 15 5.01 -4.89 -18.00
C ILE A 15 6.18 -4.02 -17.45
N PRO A 16 6.03 -2.72 -17.18
CA PRO A 16 6.82 -2.02 -16.15
C PRO A 16 5.99 -1.72 -14.89
N THR A 17 4.75 -2.20 -14.83
CA THR A 17 3.72 -1.83 -13.82
C THR A 17 4.01 -2.37 -12.40
N VAL A 18 5.10 -3.10 -12.16
CA VAL A 18 5.34 -3.84 -10.90
C VAL A 18 6.80 -3.69 -10.45
N VAL A 19 7.32 -2.48 -10.33
CA VAL A 19 8.72 -2.30 -9.87
C VAL A 19 8.82 -1.70 -8.47
N ILE A 20 7.93 -0.80 -8.03
CA ILE A 20 8.06 -0.18 -6.70
C ILE A 20 7.45 -1.00 -5.54
N LEU A 21 6.36 -1.72 -5.79
CA LEU A 21 5.67 -2.46 -4.72
C LEU A 21 6.43 -3.69 -4.21
N VAL A 22 7.50 -4.13 -4.90
CA VAL A 22 8.18 -5.39 -4.60
C VAL A 22 9.34 -5.22 -3.60
N VAL A 23 9.93 -4.02 -3.50
CA VAL A 23 11.23 -3.85 -2.83
C VAL A 23 11.17 -4.00 -1.31
N LEU A 24 10.08 -3.62 -0.65
CA LEU A 24 9.90 -3.82 0.81
C LEU A 24 9.04 -5.06 1.13
N VAL A 25 8.16 -5.50 0.21
CA VAL A 25 7.32 -6.71 0.39
C VAL A 25 8.15 -7.98 0.54
N ALA A 26 9.30 -8.08 -0.13
CA ALA A 26 10.17 -9.25 -0.04
C ALA A 26 10.85 -9.41 1.34
N VAL A 27 11.08 -8.33 2.10
CA VAL A 27 11.83 -8.37 3.37
C VAL A 27 10.91 -8.43 4.59
N ILE A 28 9.75 -7.78 4.52
CA ILE A 28 8.79 -7.70 5.63
C ILE A 28 8.13 -9.06 5.95
N ALA A 29 8.01 -9.95 4.95
CA ALA A 29 7.47 -11.31 5.13
C ALA A 29 8.27 -12.19 6.13
N ILE A 30 9.52 -11.84 6.45
CA ILE A 30 10.37 -12.58 7.40
C ILE A 30 10.18 -12.09 8.86
N GLY A 31 9.67 -10.86 9.06
CA GLY A 31 9.48 -10.25 10.39
C GLY A 31 8.27 -10.75 11.17
N VAL A 32 7.64 -11.85 10.76
CA VAL A 32 6.28 -12.26 11.16
C VAL A 32 6.17 -12.89 12.55
N PHE A 33 7.25 -13.20 13.28
CA PHE A 33 7.14 -14.18 14.37
C PHE A 33 7.47 -13.80 15.83
N VAL A 34 7.61 -12.53 16.23
CA VAL A 34 7.81 -12.23 17.67
C VAL A 34 7.03 -11.01 18.12
N TRP A 35 5.85 -11.24 18.68
CA TRP A 35 5.02 -10.21 19.30
C TRP A 35 5.39 -10.02 20.77
N LEU A 36 6.51 -9.35 21.03
CA LEU A 36 6.88 -8.81 22.33
C LEU A 36 7.65 -7.50 22.07
N ASN A 37 7.22 -6.40 22.70
CA ASN A 37 7.74 -5.02 22.62
C ASN A 37 6.90 -4.04 21.78
N VAL A 38 5.73 -3.68 22.34
CA VAL A 38 5.03 -2.44 21.99
C VAL A 38 5.88 -1.27 22.53
N LYS A 39 6.55 -0.53 21.64
CA LYS A 39 7.32 0.67 22.00
C LYS A 39 6.46 1.94 21.86
N HIS A 40 6.86 2.99 22.59
CA HIS A 40 6.20 4.30 22.63
C HIS A 40 5.92 4.83 21.21
N VAL A 41 4.66 5.15 20.96
CA VAL A 41 4.08 5.28 19.63
C VAL A 41 4.26 6.71 19.10
N ASP A 42 4.72 6.84 17.86
CA ASP A 42 4.56 8.09 17.11
C ASP A 42 3.10 8.20 16.67
N ALA A 43 2.33 9.08 17.32
CA ALA A 43 0.90 9.25 17.07
C ALA A 43 0.59 9.61 15.60
N ASN A 44 1.53 10.21 14.87
CA ASN A 44 1.33 10.53 13.46
C ASN A 44 1.42 9.29 12.57
N ALA A 45 2.17 8.27 12.99
CA ALA A 45 2.27 6.99 12.31
C ALA A 45 0.92 6.24 12.32
N GLN A 46 0.21 6.27 13.45
CA GLN A 46 -1.15 5.72 13.56
C GLN A 46 -2.15 6.47 12.69
N LYS A 47 -2.08 7.81 12.67
CA LYS A 47 -2.99 8.64 11.86
C LYS A 47 -2.95 8.29 10.37
N VAL A 48 -1.80 7.90 9.84
CA VAL A 48 -1.69 7.46 8.44
C VAL A 48 -2.48 6.17 8.19
N ALA A 49 -2.38 5.20 9.10
CA ALA A 49 -3.15 3.96 9.01
C ALA A 49 -4.65 4.18 9.18
N ASP A 50 -5.06 5.07 10.09
CA ASP A 50 -6.47 5.44 10.27
C ASP A 50 -7.03 6.17 9.03
N ARG A 51 -6.26 7.11 8.46
CA ARG A 51 -6.63 7.80 7.20
C ARG A 51 -6.74 6.81 6.05
N PHE A 52 -5.82 5.85 5.96
CA PHE A 52 -5.89 4.77 4.98
C PHE A 52 -7.21 3.99 5.14
N MET A 53 -7.53 3.53 6.35
CA MET A 53 -8.77 2.77 6.59
C MET A 53 -10.03 3.58 6.32
N THR A 54 -10.03 4.87 6.67
CA THR A 54 -11.13 5.80 6.38
C THR A 54 -11.32 5.93 4.87
N ALA A 55 -10.25 6.07 4.10
CA ALA A 55 -10.33 6.12 2.63
C ALA A 55 -10.91 4.83 2.03
N ILE A 56 -10.59 3.65 2.60
CA ILE A 56 -11.20 2.37 2.18
C ILE A 56 -12.69 2.31 2.52
N GLU A 57 -13.08 2.77 3.71
CA GLU A 57 -14.47 2.81 4.16
C GLU A 57 -15.31 3.69 3.24
N ASP A 58 -14.86 4.93 3.00
CA ASP A 58 -15.55 5.93 2.20
C ASP A 58 -15.42 5.68 0.68
N LYS A 59 -14.54 4.74 0.29
CA LYS A 59 -14.12 4.51 -1.09
C LYS A 59 -13.56 5.79 -1.75
N ASP A 60 -12.93 6.64 -0.96
CA ASP A 60 -12.34 7.89 -1.41
C ASP A 60 -10.92 7.66 -1.92
N VAL A 61 -10.80 7.62 -3.25
CA VAL A 61 -9.52 7.42 -3.93
C VAL A 61 -8.57 8.60 -3.74
N ASN A 62 -9.09 9.83 -3.59
CA ASN A 62 -8.21 10.98 -3.36
C ASN A 62 -7.61 10.89 -1.95
N ALA A 63 -8.45 10.61 -0.94
CA ALA A 63 -7.97 10.41 0.43
C ALA A 63 -7.00 9.22 0.54
N LEU A 64 -7.19 8.17 -0.26
CA LEU A 64 -6.25 7.06 -0.39
C LEU A 64 -4.91 7.54 -0.98
N ILE A 65 -4.93 8.33 -2.05
CA ILE A 65 -3.70 8.86 -2.66
C ILE A 65 -2.99 9.80 -1.68
N ASP A 66 -3.72 10.58 -0.89
CA ASP A 66 -3.16 11.54 0.08
C ASP A 66 -2.44 10.91 1.28
N VAL A 67 -2.50 9.58 1.44
CA VAL A 67 -1.68 8.86 2.44
C VAL A 67 -0.38 8.33 1.86
N TYR A 68 -0.20 8.33 0.53
CA TYR A 68 1.07 7.98 -0.11
C TYR A 68 2.03 9.17 -0.13
N ASP A 69 3.32 8.85 -0.26
CA ASP A 69 4.35 9.83 -0.58
C ASP A 69 4.10 10.44 -1.97
N PRO A 70 4.00 11.78 -2.09
CA PRO A 70 3.84 12.47 -3.37
C PRO A 70 4.89 12.11 -4.43
N GLU A 71 6.13 11.82 -4.03
CA GLU A 71 7.19 11.41 -4.96
C GLU A 71 6.90 10.03 -5.55
N VAL A 72 6.36 9.09 -4.76
CA VAL A 72 5.89 7.78 -5.24
C VAL A 72 4.74 7.96 -6.23
N ILE A 73 3.80 8.87 -5.95
CA ILE A 73 2.68 9.18 -6.87
C ILE A 73 3.21 9.78 -8.18
N SER A 74 4.10 10.78 -8.09
CA SER A 74 4.73 11.44 -9.24
C SER A 74 5.48 10.45 -10.11
N TYR A 75 6.32 9.61 -9.50
CA TYR A 75 7.09 8.59 -10.21
C TYR A 75 6.18 7.53 -10.86
N THR A 76 5.12 7.11 -10.19
CA THR A 76 4.13 6.17 -10.77
C THR A 76 3.47 6.77 -12.01
N LYS A 77 3.11 8.07 -11.97
CA LYS A 77 2.57 8.78 -13.14
C LYS A 77 3.57 8.80 -14.29
N GLN A 78 4.82 9.16 -14.01
CA GLN A 78 5.87 9.26 -15.03
C GLN A 78 6.18 7.90 -15.68
N LEU A 79 6.34 6.84 -14.87
CA LEU A 79 6.64 5.50 -15.37
C LEU A 79 5.57 4.93 -16.29
N ASN A 80 4.30 5.24 -16.01
CA ASN A 80 3.17 4.65 -16.73
C ASN A 80 2.51 5.63 -17.71
N ASP A 81 3.05 6.85 -17.85
CA ASP A 81 2.46 7.94 -18.64
C ASP A 81 0.98 8.17 -18.28
N TYR A 82 0.69 8.20 -16.97
CA TYR A 82 -0.68 8.35 -16.46
C TYR A 82 -1.07 9.82 -16.29
N SER A 83 -2.27 10.14 -16.77
CA SER A 83 -3.01 11.33 -16.36
C SER A 83 -3.49 11.24 -14.90
N ASP A 84 -4.02 12.35 -14.37
CA ASP A 84 -4.60 12.40 -13.03
C ASP A 84 -5.82 11.49 -12.86
N ASP A 85 -6.60 11.23 -13.92
CA ASP A 85 -7.71 10.29 -13.85
C ASP A 85 -7.23 8.85 -13.91
N ASN A 86 -6.19 8.57 -14.70
CA ASN A 86 -5.62 7.23 -14.82
C ASN A 86 -4.95 6.78 -13.52
N ILE A 87 -4.27 7.68 -12.80
CA ILE A 87 -3.65 7.34 -11.51
C ILE A 87 -4.70 6.99 -10.45
N LYS A 88 -5.85 7.70 -10.45
CA LYS A 88 -6.97 7.40 -9.54
C LYS A 88 -7.57 6.04 -9.84
N GLY A 89 -7.84 5.75 -11.11
CA GLY A 89 -8.30 4.43 -11.55
C GLY A 89 -7.35 3.32 -11.10
N PHE A 90 -6.05 3.52 -11.30
CA PHE A 90 -5.02 2.58 -10.88
C PHE A 90 -5.03 2.29 -9.37
N TYR A 91 -4.97 3.31 -8.50
CA TYR A 91 -4.97 3.10 -7.05
C TYR A 91 -6.29 2.55 -6.51
N LYS A 92 -7.41 2.92 -7.13
CA LYS A 92 -8.72 2.34 -6.80
C LYS A 92 -8.72 0.83 -7.03
N GLU A 93 -8.28 0.38 -8.20
CA GLU A 93 -8.24 -1.05 -8.55
C GLU A 93 -7.23 -1.81 -7.67
N LEU A 94 -6.04 -1.24 -7.53
CA LEU A 94 -4.93 -1.82 -6.78
C LEU A 94 -5.23 -2.03 -5.29
N VAL A 95 -5.93 -1.09 -4.67
CA VAL A 95 -6.15 -1.08 -3.22
C VAL A 95 -7.61 -1.33 -2.89
N ILE A 96 -8.50 -0.39 -3.20
CA ILE A 96 -9.90 -0.43 -2.75
C ILE A 96 -10.60 -1.66 -3.30
N ASP A 97 -10.59 -1.85 -4.62
CA ASP A 97 -11.29 -2.98 -5.23
C ASP A 97 -10.67 -4.32 -4.82
N THR A 98 -9.35 -4.36 -4.67
CA THR A 98 -8.64 -5.54 -4.16
C THR A 98 -9.05 -5.90 -2.74
N ILE A 99 -9.13 -4.94 -1.82
CA ILE A 99 -9.61 -5.16 -0.44
C ILE A 99 -11.07 -5.62 -0.44
N TYR A 100 -11.95 -4.93 -1.17
CA TYR A 100 -13.37 -5.29 -1.25
C TYR A 100 -13.56 -6.69 -1.86
N SER A 101 -12.71 -7.10 -2.81
CA SER A 101 -12.74 -8.44 -3.39
C SER A 101 -12.46 -9.54 -2.36
N LYS A 102 -11.58 -9.27 -1.38
CA LYS A 102 -11.29 -10.19 -0.26
C LYS A 102 -12.48 -10.27 0.71
N TRP A 103 -13.26 -9.20 0.83
CA TRP A 103 -14.45 -9.15 1.69
C TRP A 103 -15.76 -9.54 1.01
N LYS A 104 -15.72 -9.95 -0.27
CA LYS A 104 -16.93 -10.32 -1.04
C LYS A 104 -17.84 -11.34 -0.35
N SER A 105 -17.27 -12.20 0.49
CA SER A 105 -18.03 -13.21 1.24
C SER A 105 -19.00 -12.62 2.26
N ALA A 106 -18.82 -11.36 2.68
CA ALA A 106 -19.76 -10.61 3.51
C ALA A 106 -21.06 -10.23 2.77
N GLY A 107 -21.09 -10.31 1.43
CA GLY A 107 -22.18 -9.79 0.62
C GLY A 107 -22.04 -8.28 0.39
N LYS A 108 -23.16 -7.56 0.33
CA LYS A 108 -23.13 -6.09 0.21
C LYS A 108 -22.63 -5.51 1.53
N ILE A 109 -21.46 -4.86 1.51
CA ILE A 109 -20.89 -4.20 2.69
C ILE A 109 -21.80 -3.03 3.12
N LYS A 110 -22.13 -3.00 4.41
CA LYS A 110 -22.97 -1.97 5.04
C LYS A 110 -22.14 -0.98 5.84
N SER A 111 -21.13 -1.48 6.57
CA SER A 111 -20.18 -0.67 7.33
C SER A 111 -18.84 -1.39 7.45
N ILE A 112 -17.79 -0.60 7.62
CA ILE A 112 -16.46 -1.04 8.01
C ILE A 112 -16.15 -0.29 9.31
N SER A 113 -15.49 -0.93 10.25
CA SER A 113 -14.99 -0.28 11.47
C SER A 113 -13.62 -0.83 11.78
N HIS A 114 -12.77 0.01 12.35
CA HIS A 114 -11.38 -0.35 12.62
C HIS A 114 -10.92 0.19 13.98
N SER A 115 -9.95 -0.50 14.57
CA SER A 115 -9.26 -0.01 15.77
C SER A 115 -7.80 -0.45 15.75
N VAL A 116 -6.91 0.41 16.23
CA VAL A 116 -5.49 0.09 16.32
C VAL A 116 -5.26 -0.86 17.50
N ARG A 117 -4.75 -2.06 17.22
CA ARG A 117 -4.30 -3.02 18.24
C ARG A 117 -2.89 -2.70 18.71
N GLY A 118 -2.01 -2.29 17.80
CA GLY A 118 -0.61 -2.03 18.15
C GLY A 118 0.19 -1.43 17.01
N VAL A 119 1.35 -0.90 17.37
CA VAL A 119 2.32 -0.34 16.43
C VAL A 119 3.68 -0.93 16.75
N ARG A 120 4.40 -1.34 15.71
CA ARG A 120 5.78 -1.83 15.82
C ARG A 120 6.64 -1.01 14.87
N MET A 121 7.64 -0.34 15.42
CA MET A 121 8.69 0.30 14.63
C MET A 121 9.85 -0.68 14.47
N TYR A 122 10.39 -0.76 13.26
CA TYR A 122 11.59 -1.53 13.00
C TYR A 122 12.82 -0.71 13.41
N ASP A 123 13.84 -1.39 13.93
CA ASP A 123 15.12 -0.76 14.23
C ASP A 123 16.02 -0.68 12.99
N ASP A 124 17.09 0.11 13.07
CA ASP A 124 17.98 0.34 11.94
C ASP A 124 18.72 -0.92 11.48
N GLU A 125 18.94 -1.89 12.38
CA GLU A 125 19.57 -3.17 12.04
C GLU A 125 18.63 -4.01 11.17
N GLN A 126 17.35 -4.13 11.57
CA GLN A 126 16.29 -4.79 10.81
C GLN A 126 16.08 -4.15 9.43
N LEU A 127 16.26 -2.82 9.34
CA LEU A 127 16.00 -2.06 8.13
C LEU A 127 17.21 -1.93 7.20
N ARG A 128 18.41 -2.34 7.61
CA ARG A 128 19.66 -2.01 6.89
C ARG A 128 19.63 -2.40 5.41
N GLU A 129 19.29 -3.65 5.09
CA GLU A 129 19.27 -4.14 3.71
C GLU A 129 18.13 -3.53 2.89
N SER A 130 16.95 -3.39 3.50
CA SER A 130 15.80 -2.74 2.87
C SER A 130 16.06 -1.28 2.56
N ARG A 131 16.72 -0.56 3.48
CA ARG A 131 17.08 0.84 3.31
C ARG A 131 18.08 1.02 2.17
N GLN A 132 19.12 0.18 2.10
CA GLN A 132 20.07 0.18 0.98
C GLN A 132 19.40 -0.08 -0.37
N THR A 133 18.46 -1.03 -0.42
CA THR A 133 17.73 -1.34 -1.65
C THR A 133 16.78 -0.20 -2.02
N PHE A 134 16.05 0.35 -1.06
CA PHE A 134 15.18 1.50 -1.25
C PHE A 134 15.96 2.72 -1.77
N GLU A 135 17.07 3.07 -1.13
CA GLU A 135 17.96 4.16 -1.55
C GLU A 135 18.46 4.00 -2.99
N LYS A 136 18.82 2.77 -3.37
CA LYS A 136 19.28 2.48 -4.73
C LYS A 136 18.19 2.68 -5.79
N GLU A 137 16.97 2.26 -5.49
CA GLU A 137 15.86 2.31 -6.45
C GLU A 137 15.19 3.70 -6.51
N MET A 138 15.03 4.34 -5.35
CA MET A 138 14.32 5.61 -5.21
C MET A 138 15.23 6.83 -5.28
N GLY A 139 16.53 6.68 -5.05
CA GLY A 139 17.48 7.80 -5.02
C GLY A 139 17.44 8.63 -3.73
N TYR A 140 16.63 8.23 -2.74
CA TYR A 140 16.53 8.82 -1.41
C TYR A 140 16.33 7.74 -0.34
N SER A 141 16.62 8.08 0.92
CA SER A 141 16.47 7.18 2.08
C SER A 141 15.22 7.53 2.88
N PHE A 142 14.61 6.56 3.57
CA PHE A 142 13.56 6.82 4.57
C PHE A 142 14.17 6.95 5.97
N ASP A 143 13.54 7.70 6.87
CA ASP A 143 13.99 7.91 8.25
C ASP A 143 13.68 6.72 9.16
N LYS A 144 12.41 6.27 9.15
CA LYS A 144 11.87 5.21 10.00
C LYS A 144 10.88 4.36 9.21
N CYS A 145 10.66 3.12 9.64
CA CYS A 145 9.64 2.25 9.08
C CYS A 145 8.98 1.43 10.20
N GLY A 146 7.72 1.06 10.00
CA GLY A 146 6.97 0.25 10.95
C GLY A 146 5.69 -0.31 10.38
N GLU A 147 4.97 -1.00 11.24
CA GLU A 147 3.69 -1.63 10.98
C GLU A 147 2.65 -1.23 12.03
N VAL A 148 1.43 -0.97 11.58
CA VAL A 148 0.26 -0.70 12.43
C VAL A 148 -0.69 -1.89 12.28
N LEU A 149 -0.84 -2.65 13.36
CA LEU A 149 -1.77 -3.76 13.44
C LEU A 149 -3.15 -3.23 13.85
N MET A 150 -4.15 -3.54 13.03
CA MET A 150 -5.52 -3.08 13.19
C MET A 150 -6.47 -4.26 13.25
N ASP A 151 -7.46 -4.16 14.13
CA ASP A 151 -8.66 -4.99 14.06
C ASP A 151 -9.67 -4.32 13.14
N VAL A 152 -10.18 -5.07 12.16
CA VAL A 152 -11.15 -4.58 11.19
C VAL A 152 -12.40 -5.44 11.22
N THR A 153 -13.55 -4.81 11.46
CA THR A 153 -14.86 -5.45 11.41
C THR A 153 -15.63 -4.95 10.21
N VAL A 154 -15.95 -5.87 9.29
CA VAL A 154 -16.72 -5.61 8.07
C VAL A 154 -18.10 -6.23 8.21
N THR A 155 -19.12 -5.39 8.30
CA THR A 155 -20.50 -5.85 8.42
C THR A 155 -21.14 -5.85 7.03
N GLY A 156 -21.44 -7.05 6.52
CA GLY A 156 -22.11 -7.20 5.23
C GLY A 156 -23.55 -7.71 5.36
N SER A 157 -24.23 -7.82 4.22
CA SER A 157 -25.61 -8.31 4.15
C SER A 157 -25.76 -9.81 4.44
N LYS A 158 -24.68 -10.60 4.35
CA LYS A 158 -24.70 -12.05 4.56
C LYS A 158 -24.06 -12.46 5.89
N LYS A 159 -22.96 -11.80 6.27
CA LYS A 159 -22.22 -12.06 7.51
C LYS A 159 -21.33 -10.89 7.88
N THR A 160 -20.86 -10.90 9.13
CA THR A 160 -19.79 -10.04 9.61
C THR A 160 -18.45 -10.75 9.48
N LEU A 161 -17.42 -10.04 9.02
CA LEU A 161 -16.03 -10.51 8.99
C LEU A 161 -15.25 -9.74 10.05
N ASN A 162 -14.54 -10.44 10.92
CA ASN A 162 -13.53 -9.85 11.80
C ASN A 162 -12.17 -10.27 11.25
N GLN A 163 -11.35 -9.29 10.88
CA GLN A 163 -10.07 -9.49 10.19
C GLN A 163 -9.00 -8.71 10.93
N GLN A 164 -7.75 -9.15 10.78
CA GLN A 164 -6.62 -8.33 11.15
C GLN A 164 -6.06 -7.68 9.88
N MET A 165 -5.78 -6.39 9.94
CA MET A 165 -5.05 -5.70 8.89
C MET A 165 -3.75 -5.16 9.44
N VAL A 166 -2.66 -5.34 8.70
CA VAL A 166 -1.38 -4.72 8.99
C VAL A 166 -1.14 -3.65 7.95
N VAL A 167 -0.99 -2.40 8.39
CA VAL A 167 -0.65 -1.28 7.53
C VAL A 167 0.81 -0.93 7.74
N TYR A 168 1.62 -1.07 6.71
CA TYR A 168 3.03 -0.73 6.71
C TYR A 168 3.21 0.72 6.31
N ILE A 169 4.05 1.41 7.08
CA ILE A 169 4.28 2.84 6.97
C ILE A 169 5.77 3.15 7.06
N TYR A 170 6.17 4.27 6.48
CA TYR A 170 7.52 4.79 6.59
C TYR A 170 7.50 6.30 6.78
N LYS A 171 8.59 6.82 7.32
CA LYS A 171 8.80 8.23 7.55
C LYS A 171 9.85 8.75 6.56
N TYR A 172 9.56 9.84 5.88
CA TYR A 172 10.49 10.52 4.99
C TYR A 172 10.33 12.04 5.15
N GLU A 173 11.45 12.75 5.27
CA GLU A 173 11.49 14.21 5.47
C GLU A 173 10.59 14.72 6.60
N GLY A 174 10.48 13.94 7.69
CA GLY A 174 9.68 14.33 8.85
C GLY A 174 8.20 13.93 8.80
N GLU A 175 7.70 13.46 7.65
CA GLU A 175 6.30 13.07 7.43
C GLU A 175 6.14 11.54 7.31
N TRP A 176 4.96 11.02 7.69
CA TRP A 176 4.65 9.60 7.62
C TRP A 176 3.79 9.29 6.39
N TYR A 177 4.09 8.18 5.73
CA TYR A 177 3.42 7.74 4.52
C TYR A 177 3.04 6.25 4.59
N TYR A 178 1.92 5.93 3.95
CA TYR A 178 1.50 4.57 3.68
C TYR A 178 2.43 3.93 2.65
N TYR A 179 2.74 2.64 2.86
CA TYR A 179 3.51 1.84 1.91
C TYR A 179 2.71 0.64 1.38
N TYR A 180 2.21 -0.20 2.29
CA TYR A 180 1.61 -1.49 1.94
C TYR A 180 0.57 -1.92 2.99
N TYR A 181 -0.33 -2.83 2.63
CA TYR A 181 -1.24 -3.48 3.56
C TYR A 181 -1.24 -5.00 3.41
N GLU A 182 -1.50 -5.69 4.51
CA GLU A 182 -1.72 -7.13 4.56
C GLU A 182 -3.03 -7.41 5.31
N ILE A 183 -3.87 -8.31 4.80
CA ILE A 183 -5.07 -8.79 5.51
C ILE A 183 -4.80 -10.23 5.96
N ARG A 184 -4.96 -10.46 7.27
CA ARG A 184 -4.79 -11.73 7.98
C ARG A 184 -6.13 -12.30 8.45
#